data_AF-A0A3B9SNT1-F1
#
_entry.id   AF-A0A3B9SNT1-F1
#
_cell.length_a   1.000
_cell.length_b   1.000
_cell.length_c   1.000
_cell.angle_alpha   90.00
_cell.angle_beta   90.00
_cell.angle_gamma   90.00
#
_symmetry.space_group_name_H-M   'P 1'
#
loop_
_entity.id
_entity.type
_entity.pdbx_description
1 polymer ?
#
loop_
_entity_poly.entity_id
_entity_poly.type
_entity_poly.pdbx_seq_one_letter_code
_entity_poly.pdbx_strand_id
1 'polypeptide(L)'
;MGWSDLWAFLNGKPTEEGATLFWVFIGILALEALVAWMISSWCHVEMDAQGFRIKYPPIILRWKSRPWSQVTQITITQISPIGDLGGWGLRIGSVGPFRRAHVYAFEEGTYALFTLQSGRTVGMNIQRTADFRVFLETMVPGIPVLDSGQRLG
;
A
#
# COMPACT_ATOMS: atom_id res chain seq x y z
N MET A 1 34.17 -21.28 15.17
CA MET A 1 33.08 -20.28 15.15
C MET A 1 32.03 -20.59 16.20
N GLY A 2 32.08 -19.89 17.33
CA GLY A 2 31.10 -20.03 18.41
C GLY A 2 30.86 -18.74 19.17
N TRP A 3 29.94 -18.77 20.14
CA TRP A 3 29.59 -17.64 21.00
C TRP A 3 30.78 -17.04 21.76
N SER A 4 31.84 -17.83 21.99
CA SER A 4 33.11 -17.38 22.60
C SER A 4 33.85 -16.34 21.75
N ASP A 5 33.81 -16.47 20.42
CA ASP A 5 34.50 -15.56 19.50
C ASP A 5 33.79 -14.20 19.42
N LEU A 6 32.45 -14.22 19.46
CA LEU A 6 31.63 -13.02 19.54
C LEU A 6 31.85 -12.29 20.88
N TRP A 7 31.90 -13.02 21.99
CA TRP A 7 32.19 -12.43 23.30
C TRP A 7 33.61 -11.84 23.39
N ALA A 8 34.60 -12.49 22.76
CA ALA A 8 35.95 -11.96 22.66
C ALA A 8 35.97 -10.63 21.87
N PHE A 9 35.25 -10.57 20.74
CA PHE A 9 35.08 -9.35 19.96
C PHE A 9 34.45 -8.21 20.77
N LEU A 10 33.35 -8.46 21.49
CA LEU A 10 32.67 -7.45 22.32
C LEU A 10 33.55 -6.94 23.48
N ASN A 11 34.43 -7.77 24.01
CA ASN A 11 35.39 -7.40 25.07
C ASN A 11 36.70 -6.77 24.54
N GLY A 12 36.76 -6.40 23.25
CA GLY A 12 37.93 -5.74 22.66
C GLY A 12 39.09 -6.67 22.29
N LYS A 13 38.85 -7.99 22.20
CA LYS A 13 39.79 -8.99 21.69
C LYS A 13 39.24 -9.61 20.41
N PRO A 14 39.17 -8.86 19.30
CA PRO A 14 38.55 -9.33 18.08
C PRO A 14 39.35 -10.48 17.45
N THR A 15 38.68 -11.60 17.21
CA THR A 15 39.13 -12.64 16.28
C THR A 15 38.45 -12.41 14.91
N GLU A 16 39.05 -12.90 13.81
CA GLU A 16 38.42 -12.78 12.48
C GLU A 16 37.03 -13.43 12.45
N GLU A 17 36.89 -14.56 13.13
CA GLU A 17 35.61 -15.26 13.31
C GLU A 17 34.60 -14.43 14.12
N GLY A 18 35.04 -13.77 15.20
CA GLY A 18 34.20 -12.93 16.05
C GLY A 18 33.69 -11.67 15.34
N ALA A 19 34.55 -11.03 14.53
CA ALA A 19 34.17 -9.90 13.69
C ALA A 19 33.14 -10.31 12.62
N THR A 20 33.32 -11.49 12.01
CA THR A 20 32.38 -12.03 11.02
C THR A 20 31.01 -12.28 11.65
N LEU A 21 30.95 -12.94 12.81
CA LEU A 21 29.71 -13.19 13.54
C LEU A 21 29.00 -11.88 13.92
N PHE A 22 29.74 -10.87 14.40
CA PHE A 22 29.17 -9.57 14.74
C PHE A 22 28.42 -8.93 13.55
N TRP A 23 29.06 -8.87 12.37
CA TRP A 23 28.43 -8.30 11.19
C TRP A 23 27.23 -9.12 10.68
N VAL A 24 27.30 -10.45 10.77
CA VAL A 24 26.16 -11.32 10.45
C VAL A 24 24.97 -11.03 11.38
N PHE A 25 25.21 -10.90 12.69
CA PHE A 25 24.16 -10.55 13.66
C PHE A 25 23.54 -9.19 13.37
N ILE A 26 24.36 -8.17 13.07
CA ILE A 26 23.85 -6.85 12.68
C ILE A 26 23.02 -6.95 11.40
N GLY A 27 23.45 -7.74 10.41
CA GLY A 27 22.70 -7.96 9.18
C GLY A 27 21.33 -8.60 9.41
N ILE A 28 21.26 -9.63 10.28
CA ILE A 28 20.00 -10.29 10.63
C ILE A 28 19.07 -9.31 11.38
N LEU A 29 19.57 -8.60 12.38
CA LEU A 29 18.77 -7.61 13.12
C LEU A 29 18.25 -6.49 12.20
N ALA A 30 19.07 -6.03 11.25
CA ALA A 30 18.64 -5.03 10.28
C ALA A 30 17.54 -5.56 9.36
N LEU A 31 17.64 -6.83 8.92
CA LEU A 31 16.60 -7.47 8.11
C LEU A 31 15.29 -7.63 8.88
N GLU A 32 15.34 -8.11 10.13
CA GLU A 32 14.16 -8.26 10.98
C GLU A 32 13.50 -6.90 11.26
N ALA A 33 14.29 -5.86 11.57
CA ALA A 33 13.80 -4.51 11.78
C ALA A 33 13.13 -3.95 10.51
N LEU A 34 13.69 -4.22 9.32
CA LEU A 34 13.10 -3.80 8.05
C LEU A 34 11.76 -4.50 7.79
N VAL A 35 11.68 -5.82 8.03
CA VAL A 35 10.43 -6.58 7.87
C VAL A 35 9.38 -6.10 8.88
N ALA A 36 9.76 -5.92 10.14
CA ALA A 36 8.89 -5.39 11.19
C ALA A 36 8.36 -3.99 10.84
N TRP A 37 9.20 -3.12 10.29
CA TRP A 37 8.79 -1.81 9.81
C TRP A 37 7.82 -1.91 8.62
N MET A 38 8.06 -2.84 7.69
CA MET A 38 7.21 -3.01 6.53
C MET A 38 5.79 -3.47 6.91
N ILE A 39 5.66 -4.39 7.88
CA ILE A 39 4.34 -4.89 8.33
C ILE A 39 3.61 -3.95 9.29
N SER A 40 4.34 -3.09 10.01
CA SER A 40 3.75 -2.09 10.93
C SER A 40 3.40 -0.77 10.24
N SER A 41 3.84 -0.58 9.00
CA SER A 41 3.59 0.65 8.26
C SER A 41 2.15 0.72 7.77
N TRP A 42 1.42 1.75 8.19
CA TRP A 42 0.04 1.97 7.77
C TRP A 42 -0.05 2.88 6.54
N CYS A 43 -1.03 2.59 5.69
CA CYS A 43 -1.41 3.46 4.59
C CYS A 43 -2.16 4.67 5.13
N HIS A 44 -1.60 5.86 4.94
CA HIS A 44 -2.26 7.11 5.26
C HIS A 44 -2.89 7.68 4.00
N VAL A 45 -4.21 7.90 4.07
CA VAL A 45 -4.99 8.54 3.02
C VAL A 45 -5.62 9.79 3.60
N GLU A 46 -5.39 10.92 2.93
CA GLU A 46 -6.06 12.19 3.22
C GLU A 46 -6.86 12.60 1.99
N MET A 47 -8.09 13.06 2.19
CA MET A 47 -8.93 13.60 1.12
C MET A 47 -9.45 14.97 1.54
N ASP A 48 -9.36 15.93 0.62
CA ASP A 48 -9.82 17.30 0.82
C ASP A 48 -10.60 17.76 -0.44
N ALA A 49 -11.04 19.02 -0.45
CA ALA A 49 -11.78 19.58 -1.59
C ALA A 49 -10.91 19.75 -2.86
N GLN A 50 -9.58 19.68 -2.76
CA GLN A 50 -8.66 19.82 -3.90
C GLN A 50 -8.32 18.46 -4.52
N GLY A 51 -8.27 17.40 -3.72
CA GLY A 51 -7.95 16.05 -4.19
C GLY A 51 -7.76 15.04 -3.06
N PHE A 52 -7.07 13.94 -3.40
CA PHE A 52 -6.65 12.94 -2.43
C PHE A 52 -5.12 12.79 -2.42
N ARG A 53 -4.59 12.45 -1.25
CA ARG A 53 -3.17 12.27 -0.98
C ARG A 53 -2.94 10.92 -0.32
N ILE A 54 -1.95 10.18 -0.80
CA ILE A 54 -1.62 8.85 -0.29
C ILE A 54 -0.15 8.82 0.14
N LYS A 55 0.11 8.24 1.30
CA LYS A 55 1.44 7.94 1.83
C LYS A 55 1.44 6.51 2.36
N TYR A 56 2.41 5.72 1.93
CA TYR A 56 2.55 4.32 2.31
C TYR A 56 4.02 4.00 2.61
N PRO A 57 4.50 4.23 3.85
CA PRO A 57 5.85 3.83 4.22
C PRO A 57 5.99 2.30 4.16
N PRO A 58 7.21 1.74 3.96
CA PRO A 58 8.47 2.41 3.66
C PRO A 58 8.70 2.69 2.15
N ILE A 59 7.81 2.23 1.26
CA ILE A 59 8.00 2.31 -0.21
C ILE A 59 7.66 3.71 -0.75
N ILE A 60 6.58 4.31 -0.26
CA ILE A 60 6.06 5.62 -0.64
C ILE A 60 6.13 6.54 0.58
N LEU A 61 7.33 7.03 0.86
CA LEU A 61 7.60 7.93 2.00
C LEU A 61 7.05 9.35 1.81
N ARG A 62 6.94 9.80 0.55
CA ARG A 62 6.44 11.13 0.20
C ARG A 62 4.96 11.07 -0.14
N TRP A 63 4.22 12.08 0.30
CA TRP A 63 2.83 12.28 -0.08
C TRP A 63 2.70 12.38 -1.60
N LYS A 64 1.87 11.52 -2.19
CA LYS A 64 1.46 11.63 -3.59
C LYS A 64 0.08 12.26 -3.64
N SER A 65 0.00 13.52 -4.03
CA SER A 65 -1.26 14.22 -4.27
C SER A 65 -1.80 13.95 -5.67
N ARG A 66 -3.13 13.84 -5.77
CA ARG A 66 -3.89 13.70 -7.00
C ARG A 66 -5.10 14.62 -6.91
N PRO A 67 -5.17 15.69 -7.72
CA PRO A 67 -6.31 16.58 -7.70
C PRO A 67 -7.55 15.90 -8.29
N TRP A 68 -8.74 16.30 -7.83
CA TRP A 68 -10.00 15.77 -8.35
C TRP A 68 -10.17 15.98 -9.86
N SER A 69 -9.58 17.05 -10.40
CA SER A 69 -9.58 17.32 -11.85
C SER A 69 -8.93 16.22 -12.69
N GLN A 70 -8.08 15.37 -12.10
CA GLN A 70 -7.49 14.21 -12.78
C GLN A 70 -8.35 12.95 -12.68
N VAL A 71 -9.36 12.93 -11.80
CA VAL A 71 -10.25 11.79 -11.60
C VAL A 71 -11.42 11.91 -12.56
N THR A 72 -11.64 10.88 -13.37
CA THR A 72 -12.75 10.83 -14.33
C THR A 72 -13.97 10.11 -13.77
N GLN A 73 -13.74 9.11 -12.92
CA GLN A 73 -14.81 8.26 -12.39
C GLN A 73 -14.36 7.60 -11.10
N ILE A 74 -15.31 7.40 -10.19
CA ILE A 74 -15.12 6.64 -8.95
C ILE A 74 -16.02 5.42 -9.01
N THR A 75 -15.46 4.22 -8.86
CA THR A 75 -16.24 2.97 -8.80
C THR A 75 -16.12 2.39 -7.39
N ILE A 76 -17.25 2.15 -6.73
CA ILE A 76 -17.30 1.44 -5.45
C ILE A 76 -17.64 -0.02 -5.72
N THR A 77 -16.77 -0.93 -5.28
CA THR A 77 -16.94 -2.36 -5.54
C THR A 77 -16.32 -3.24 -4.46
N GLN A 78 -16.74 -4.50 -4.39
CA GLN A 78 -16.05 -5.51 -3.58
C GLN A 78 -14.89 -6.10 -4.37
N ILE A 79 -13.72 -6.15 -3.74
CA ILE A 79 -12.49 -6.69 -4.33
C ILE A 79 -11.91 -7.75 -3.40
N SER A 80 -11.53 -8.90 -4.00
CA SER A 80 -10.67 -9.89 -3.36
C SER A 80 -9.20 -9.62 -3.74
N PRO A 81 -8.28 -9.36 -2.80
CA PRO A 81 -6.88 -9.09 -3.10
C PRO A 81 -6.21 -10.21 -3.90
N ILE A 82 -6.52 -11.46 -3.56
CA ILE A 82 -5.92 -12.64 -4.20
C ILE A 82 -6.57 -12.89 -5.56
N GLY A 83 -7.90 -12.92 -5.63
CA GLY A 83 -8.65 -13.22 -6.85
C GLY A 83 -8.57 -12.14 -7.93
N ASP A 84 -8.70 -10.87 -7.53
CA ASP A 84 -8.84 -9.76 -8.47
C ASP A 84 -7.53 -9.00 -8.71
N LEU A 85 -6.58 -9.06 -7.77
CA LEU A 85 -5.36 -8.25 -7.80
C LEU A 85 -4.07 -9.08 -7.69
N GLY A 86 -4.18 -10.41 -7.72
CA GLY A 86 -3.04 -11.33 -7.72
C GLY A 86 -2.22 -11.34 -6.43
N GLY A 87 -2.81 -10.89 -5.31
CA GLY A 87 -2.22 -10.94 -3.96
C GLY A 87 -1.34 -9.75 -3.56
N TRP A 88 -1.01 -8.84 -4.49
CA TRP A 88 -0.07 -7.73 -4.22
C TRP A 88 -0.72 -6.35 -4.33
N GLY A 89 -2.03 -6.26 -4.57
CA GLY A 89 -2.72 -4.99 -4.81
C GLY A 89 -2.36 -4.33 -6.16
N LEU A 90 -1.54 -4.99 -6.98
CA LEU A 90 -1.03 -4.48 -8.23
C LEU A 90 -1.55 -5.34 -9.38
N ARG A 91 -2.40 -4.76 -10.24
CA ARG A 91 -2.80 -5.41 -11.50
C ARG A 91 -2.15 -4.67 -12.66
N ILE A 92 -1.07 -5.26 -13.17
CA ILE A 92 -0.36 -4.82 -14.38
C ILE A 92 -0.72 -5.81 -15.50
N GLY A 93 -1.88 -5.63 -16.13
CA GLY A 93 -2.35 -6.57 -17.16
C GLY A 93 -3.69 -6.18 -17.79
N SER A 94 -3.91 -6.60 -19.04
CA SER A 94 -5.03 -6.18 -19.91
C SER A 94 -6.31 -7.02 -19.77
N VAL A 95 -6.36 -8.02 -18.88
CA VAL A 95 -7.55 -8.87 -18.71
C VAL A 95 -8.38 -8.30 -17.57
N GLY A 96 -9.60 -7.83 -17.87
CA GLY A 96 -10.51 -7.15 -16.94
C GLY A 96 -10.72 -5.65 -17.27
N PRO A 97 -11.72 -4.98 -16.66
CA PRO A 97 -12.08 -3.59 -17.00
C PRO A 97 -11.00 -2.56 -16.63
N PHE A 98 -9.98 -2.93 -15.84
CA PHE A 98 -8.94 -2.01 -15.38
C PHE A 98 -7.55 -2.39 -15.93
N ARG A 99 -7.13 -1.72 -17.01
CA ARG A 99 -5.85 -1.96 -17.71
C ARG A 99 -4.60 -1.76 -16.85
N ARG A 100 -4.64 -0.83 -15.88
CA ARG A 100 -3.52 -0.47 -14.98
C ARG A 100 -4.08 -0.02 -13.63
N ALA A 101 -4.30 -0.98 -12.73
CA ALA A 101 -4.84 -0.71 -11.41
C ALA A 101 -3.76 -0.82 -10.33
N HIS A 102 -3.64 0.23 -9.52
CA HIS A 102 -2.84 0.27 -8.31
C HIS A 102 -3.79 0.39 -7.12
N VAL A 103 -4.18 -0.75 -6.56
CA VAL A 103 -5.17 -0.82 -5.49
C VAL A 103 -4.45 -1.24 -4.22
N TYR A 104 -4.55 -0.41 -3.17
CA TYR A 104 -4.03 -0.78 -1.86
C TYR A 104 -4.97 -1.78 -1.19
N ALA A 105 -4.97 -3.02 -1.68
CA ALA A 105 -5.83 -4.10 -1.23
C ALA A 105 -5.03 -5.15 -0.44
N PHE A 106 -5.25 -5.16 0.87
CA PHE A 106 -4.62 -6.10 1.79
C PHE A 106 -5.60 -7.16 2.30
N GLU A 107 -6.89 -6.84 2.32
CA GLU A 107 -7.96 -7.70 2.81
C GLU A 107 -9.17 -7.66 1.88
N GLU A 108 -10.03 -8.68 1.93
CA GLU A 108 -11.30 -8.62 1.22
C GLU A 108 -12.20 -7.53 1.80
N GLY A 109 -12.86 -6.77 0.93
CA GLY A 109 -13.71 -5.68 1.41
C GLY A 109 -14.25 -4.80 0.30
N THR A 110 -14.82 -3.67 0.72
CA THR A 110 -15.31 -2.64 -0.18
C THR A 110 -14.18 -1.67 -0.51
N TYR A 111 -14.01 -1.38 -1.79
CA TYR A 111 -12.96 -0.51 -2.30
C TYR A 111 -13.55 0.60 -3.16
N ALA A 112 -12.99 1.81 -3.06
CA ALA A 112 -13.18 2.85 -4.07
C ALA A 112 -12.04 2.83 -5.05
N LEU A 113 -12.39 2.77 -6.33
CA LEU A 113 -11.50 2.80 -7.47
C LEU A 113 -11.62 4.15 -8.18
N PHE A 114 -10.58 4.96 -8.07
CA PHE A 114 -10.45 6.25 -8.72
C PHE A 114 -9.78 6.06 -10.08
N THR A 115 -10.55 6.15 -11.15
CA THR A 115 -10.01 6.15 -12.51
C THR A 115 -9.50 7.54 -12.85
N LEU A 116 -8.24 7.61 -13.26
CA LEU A 116 -7.57 8.85 -13.66
C LEU A 116 -7.67 9.05 -15.17
N GLN A 117 -7.62 10.30 -15.63
CA GLN A 117 -7.55 10.68 -17.05
C GLN A 117 -6.41 9.99 -17.81
N SER A 118 -5.31 9.65 -17.11
CA SER A 118 -4.18 8.90 -17.67
C SER A 118 -4.49 7.42 -17.99
N GLY A 119 -5.69 6.93 -17.67
CA GLY A 119 -6.09 5.53 -17.80
C GLY A 119 -5.56 4.61 -16.70
N ARG A 120 -4.96 5.18 -15.65
CA ARG A 120 -4.57 4.46 -14.42
C ARG A 120 -5.71 4.51 -13.42
N THR A 121 -5.92 3.42 -12.70
CA THR A 121 -6.90 3.35 -11.60
C THR A 121 -6.15 3.23 -10.28
N VAL A 122 -6.49 4.06 -9.31
CA VAL A 122 -5.97 3.97 -7.94
C VAL A 122 -7.11 3.48 -7.05
N GLY A 123 -6.88 2.45 -6.25
CA GLY A 123 -7.92 1.89 -5.39
C GLY A 123 -7.53 1.87 -3.93
N MET A 124 -8.51 2.00 -3.05
CA MET A 124 -8.30 1.94 -1.60
C MET A 124 -9.51 1.32 -0.89
N ASN A 125 -9.25 0.62 0.20
CA ASN A 125 -10.30 0.02 1.00
C ASN A 125 -11.10 1.11 1.74
N ILE A 126 -12.41 0.92 1.84
CA ILE A 126 -13.33 1.77 2.59
C ILE A 126 -14.09 0.90 3.58
N GLN A 127 -14.00 1.27 4.85
CA GLN A 127 -14.74 0.61 5.93
C GLN A 127 -16.11 1.25 6.16
N ARG A 128 -16.20 2.59 6.03
CA ARG A 128 -17.42 3.37 6.30
C ARG A 128 -18.04 3.90 5.00
N THR A 129 -18.61 3.00 4.20
CA THR A 129 -19.13 3.31 2.86
C THR A 129 -20.19 4.41 2.85
N ALA A 130 -21.08 4.44 3.85
CA ALA A 130 -22.13 5.47 3.92
C ALA A 130 -21.56 6.88 4.10
N ASP A 131 -20.65 7.07 5.06
CA ASP A 131 -20.01 8.37 5.30
C ASP A 131 -19.15 8.81 4.11
N PHE A 132 -18.51 7.84 3.46
CA PHE A 132 -17.70 8.10 2.27
C PHE A 132 -18.56 8.60 1.09
N ARG A 133 -19.78 8.09 0.92
CA ARG A 133 -20.70 8.59 -0.12
C ARG A 133 -21.10 10.03 0.14
N VAL A 134 -21.50 10.34 1.38
CA VAL A 134 -21.84 11.70 1.79
C VAL A 134 -20.66 12.65 1.55
N PHE A 135 -19.45 12.20 1.85
CA PHE A 135 -18.22 12.93 1.55
C PHE A 135 -18.06 13.20 0.05
N LEU A 136 -18.25 12.19 -0.82
CA LEU A 136 -18.12 12.36 -2.26
C LEU A 136 -19.18 13.31 -2.84
N GLU A 137 -20.43 13.20 -2.38
CA GLU A 137 -21.51 14.09 -2.79
C GLU A 137 -21.25 15.54 -2.39
N THR A 138 -20.66 15.74 -1.21
CA THR A 138 -20.38 17.09 -0.68
C THR A 138 -19.14 17.72 -1.33
N MET A 139 -18.06 16.96 -1.46
CA MET A 139 -16.75 17.48 -1.85
C MET A 139 -16.45 17.36 -3.34
N VAL A 140 -17.14 16.45 -4.04
CA VAL A 140 -16.83 16.10 -5.43
C VAL A 140 -18.10 15.82 -6.28
N PRO A 141 -19.11 16.70 -6.27
CA PRO A 141 -20.42 16.42 -6.88
C PRO A 141 -20.38 16.22 -8.41
N GLY A 142 -19.31 16.63 -9.08
CA GLY A 142 -19.18 16.56 -10.54
C GLY A 142 -18.58 15.26 -11.10
N ILE A 143 -18.15 14.32 -10.23
CA ILE A 143 -17.53 13.07 -10.68
C ILE A 143 -18.54 11.93 -10.59
N PRO A 144 -18.75 11.15 -11.67
CA PRO A 144 -19.66 10.02 -11.63
C PRO A 144 -19.15 8.97 -10.63
N VAL A 145 -20.00 8.66 -9.66
CA VAL A 145 -19.83 7.56 -8.71
C VAL A 145 -20.67 6.38 -9.18
N LEU A 146 -20.01 5.29 -9.57
CA LEU A 146 -20.65 4.06 -10.02
C LEU A 146 -20.62 3.01 -8.91
N ASP A 147 -21.75 2.34 -8.69
CA ASP A 147 -21.81 1.10 -7.95
C ASP A 147 -21.75 -0.07 -8.92
N SER A 148 -20.65 -0.81 -8.92
CA SER A 148 -20.69 -2.14 -9.51
C SER A 148 -21.20 -3.10 -8.44
N GLY A 149 -22.48 -3.44 -8.49
CA GLY A 149 -23.09 -4.48 -7.66
C GLY A 149 -22.55 -5.89 -7.92
N GLN A 150 -21.46 -6.03 -8.67
CA GLN A 150 -20.84 -7.30 -9.02
C GLN A 150 -19.37 -7.29 -8.59
N ARG A 151 -19.00 -8.37 -7.89
CA ARG A 151 -17.61 -8.80 -7.71
C ARG A 151 -16.91 -8.78 -9.08
N LEU A 152 -15.63 -8.42 -9.12
CA LEU A 152 -14.84 -8.41 -10.36
C LEU A 152 -14.45 -9.83 -10.84
N GLY A 153 -15.39 -10.78 -10.72
CA GLY A 153 -15.27 -12.19 -11.12
C GLY A 153 -16.44 -12.63 -11.96
#